data_AF-A0A3M2ASF8-F1
#
_entry.id   AF-A0A3M2ASF8-F1
#
_cell.length_a   1.000
_cell.length_b   1.000
_cell.length_c   1.000
_cell.angle_alpha   90.00
_cell.angle_beta   90.00
_cell.angle_gamma   90.00
#
_symmetry.space_group_name_H-M   'P 1'
#
loop_
_entity.id
_entity.type
_entity.pdbx_description
1 polymer ?
#
loop_
_entity_poly.entity_id
_entity_poly.type
_entity_poly.pdbx_seq_one_letter_code
_entity_poly.pdbx_strand_id
1 'polypeptide(L)'
;MSTLNISLPDEMREFIDREMAAGGYATASEYIRSLIRQAQREREQERLERLLVEGLESGEAIPVSEKFWGELVAEAVRRHRQRHDRAG
;
A
#
# COMPACT_ATOMS: atom_id res chain seq x y z
N MET A 1 8.32 12.91 -16.89
CA MET A 1 7.07 12.12 -16.90
C MET A 1 7.24 10.98 -17.88
N SER A 2 6.78 9.78 -17.52
CA SER A 2 6.71 8.66 -18.47
C SER A 2 5.36 8.71 -19.20
N THR A 3 5.33 8.37 -20.48
CA THR A 3 4.12 8.34 -21.31
C THR A 3 3.58 6.91 -21.40
N LEU A 4 2.25 6.78 -21.34
CA LEU A 4 1.55 5.50 -21.52
C LEU A 4 0.48 5.70 -22.60
N ASN A 5 0.59 4.96 -23.69
CA ASN A 5 -0.40 4.97 -24.77
C ASN A 5 -1.35 3.78 -24.56
N ILE A 6 -2.66 4.07 -24.59
CA ILE A 6 -3.71 3.06 -24.38
C ILE A 6 -4.74 3.21 -25.49
N SER A 7 -5.03 2.11 -26.19
CA SER A 7 -6.17 2.04 -27.11
C SER A 7 -7.41 1.64 -26.33
N LEU A 8 -8.50 2.38 -26.52
CA LEU A 8 -9.77 2.15 -25.84
C LEU A 8 -10.88 2.00 -26.89
N PRO A 9 -11.86 1.09 -26.69
CA PRO A 9 -13.10 1.09 -27.44
C PRO A 9 -13.85 2.42 -27.29
N ASP A 10 -14.67 2.77 -28.28
CA ASP A 10 -15.42 4.04 -28.30
C ASP A 10 -16.32 4.20 -27.07
N GLU A 11 -16.98 3.13 -26.64
CA GLU A 11 -17.82 3.10 -25.44
C GLU A 11 -17.07 3.52 -24.16
N MET A 12 -15.80 3.08 -24.02
CA MET A 12 -14.97 3.45 -22.87
C MET A 12 -14.51 4.91 -22.95
N ARG A 13 -14.25 5.42 -24.15
CA ARG A 13 -13.93 6.84 -24.35
C ARG A 13 -15.11 7.72 -23.96
N GLU A 14 -16.31 7.41 -24.46
CA GLU A 14 -17.52 8.17 -24.14
C GLU A 14 -17.82 8.15 -22.63
N PHE A 15 -17.57 7.03 -21.96
CA PHE A 15 -17.68 6.95 -20.51
C PHE A 15 -16.70 7.91 -19.82
N ILE A 16 -15.43 7.92 -20.21
CA ILE A 16 -14.43 8.83 -19.64
C ILE A 16 -14.83 10.30 -19.89
N ASP A 17 -15.33 10.64 -21.07
CA ASP A 17 -15.75 12.00 -21.39
C ASP A 17 -16.90 12.48 -20.47
N ARG A 18 -17.86 11.60 -20.15
CA ARG A 18 -18.93 11.88 -19.18
C ARG A 18 -18.40 12.06 -17.76
N GLU A 19 -17.50 11.18 -17.33
CA GLU A 19 -16.87 11.28 -16.00
C GLU A 19 -16.02 12.54 -15.86
N MET A 20 -15.35 12.97 -16.92
CA MET A 20 -14.62 14.25 -16.94
C MET A 20 -15.56 15.45 -16.79
N ALA A 21 -16.68 15.45 -17.52
CA ALA A 21 -17.67 16.51 -17.46
C ALA A 21 -18.35 16.61 -16.08
N ALA A 22 -18.60 15.48 -15.42
CA ALA A 22 -19.21 15.42 -14.09
C ALA A 22 -18.20 15.65 -12.95
N GLY A 23 -16.99 15.11 -13.08
CA GLY A 23 -15.96 15.05 -12.04
C GLY A 23 -14.97 16.22 -12.02
N GLY A 24 -15.10 17.17 -12.94
CA GLY A 24 -14.24 18.37 -12.99
C GLY A 24 -12.80 18.11 -13.46
N TYR A 25 -12.57 17.02 -14.18
CA TYR A 25 -11.25 16.69 -14.72
C TYR A 25 -11.02 17.40 -16.06
N ALA A 26 -9.84 18.01 -16.23
CA ALA A 26 -9.53 18.76 -17.45
C ALA A 26 -9.09 17.84 -18.61
N THR A 27 -8.60 16.63 -18.31
CA THR A 27 -8.10 15.67 -19.30
C THR A 27 -8.35 14.22 -18.90
N ALA A 28 -8.44 13.32 -19.89
CA ALA A 28 -8.54 11.87 -19.64
C ALA A 28 -7.34 11.35 -18.84
N SER A 29 -6.13 11.86 -19.11
CA SER A 29 -4.92 11.52 -18.34
C SER A 29 -5.00 11.94 -16.88
N GLU A 30 -5.75 12.99 -16.55
CA GLU A 30 -5.99 13.38 -15.16
C GLU A 30 -6.95 12.43 -14.45
N TYR A 31 -8.06 12.09 -15.11
CA TYR A 31 -9.02 11.10 -14.63
C TYR A 31 -8.36 9.73 -14.41
N ILE A 32 -7.61 9.21 -15.39
CA ILE A 32 -6.90 7.93 -15.24
C ILE A 32 -5.88 7.98 -14.10
N ARG A 33 -5.16 9.10 -13.91
CA ARG A 33 -4.25 9.26 -12.77
C ARG A 33 -4.98 9.27 -11.44
N SER A 34 -6.21 9.79 -11.36
CA SER A 34 -7.01 9.75 -10.13
C SER A 34 -7.41 8.31 -9.81
N LEU A 35 -7.85 7.54 -10.80
CA LEU A 35 -8.17 6.12 -10.67
C LEU A 35 -6.97 5.29 -10.23
N ILE A 36 -5.78 5.52 -10.80
CA ILE A 36 -4.56 4.82 -10.39
C ILE A 36 -4.24 5.11 -8.92
N ARG A 37 -4.34 6.37 -8.48
CA ARG A 37 -4.12 6.73 -7.07
C ARG A 37 -5.15 6.08 -6.16
N GLN A 38 -6.40 5.95 -6.60
CA GLN A 38 -7.43 5.23 -5.86
C GLN A 38 -7.10 3.75 -5.72
N ALA A 39 -6.79 3.07 -6.83
CA ALA A 39 -6.39 1.66 -6.81
C ALA A 39 -5.15 1.40 -5.94
N GLN A 40 -4.20 2.34 -5.89
CA GLN A 40 -3.06 2.26 -4.97
C GLN A 40 -3.49 2.33 -3.51
N ARG A 41 -4.40 3.24 -3.15
CA ARG A 41 -4.93 3.36 -1.79
C ARG A 41 -5.70 2.10 -1.38
N GLU A 42 -6.53 1.56 -2.28
CA GLU A 42 -7.29 0.33 -2.03
C GLU A 42 -6.36 -0.85 -1.75
N ARG A 43 -5.32 -1.05 -2.57
CA ARG A 43 -4.32 -2.10 -2.34
C ARG A 43 -3.56 -1.93 -1.03
N GLU A 44 -3.26 -0.70 -0.64
CA GLU A 44 -2.58 -0.42 0.63
C GLU A 44 -3.51 -0.70 1.82
N GLN A 45 -4.79 -0.35 1.70
CA GLN A 45 -5.81 -0.67 2.69
C GLN A 45 -5.97 -2.19 2.85
N GLU A 46 -6.11 -2.93 1.75
CA GLU A 46 -6.16 -4.39 1.77
C GLU A 46 -4.91 -5.01 2.42
N ARG A 47 -3.73 -4.42 2.19
CA ARG A 47 -2.48 -4.85 2.81
C ARG A 47 -2.49 -4.62 4.31
N LEU A 48 -2.96 -3.46 4.76
CA LEU A 48 -3.10 -3.14 6.18
C LEU A 48 -4.08 -4.09 6.87
N GLU A 49 -5.24 -4.36 6.26
CA GLU A 49 -6.24 -5.29 6.78
C GLU A 49 -5.68 -6.70 6.95
N ARG A 50 -4.93 -7.21 5.98
CA ARG A 50 -4.25 -8.51 6.11
C ARG A 50 -3.29 -8.55 7.29
N LEU A 51 -2.50 -7.49 7.49
CA LEU A 51 -1.57 -7.41 8.63
C LEU A 51 -2.29 -7.32 9.98
N LEU A 52 -3.45 -6.65 10.02
CA LEU A 52 -4.27 -6.61 11.23
C LEU A 52 -4.83 -7.99 11.56
N VAL A 53 -5.34 -8.71 10.56
CA VAL A 53 -5.80 -10.11 10.74
C VAL A 53 -4.66 -11.00 11.22
N GLU A 54 -3.48 -10.91 10.59
CA GLU A 54 -2.29 -11.65 11.05
C GLU A 54 -1.95 -11.33 12.51
N GLY A 55 -2.03 -10.06 12.91
CA GLY A 55 -1.83 -9.64 14.30
C GLY A 55 -2.88 -10.21 15.26
N LEU A 56 -4.16 -10.23 14.86
CA LEU A 56 -5.23 -10.83 15.66
C LEU A 56 -5.09 -12.35 15.80
N GLU A 57 -4.57 -13.01 14.77
CA GLU A 57 -4.30 -14.45 14.75
C GLU A 57 -2.94 -14.82 15.36
N SER A 58 -2.12 -13.85 15.78
CA SER A 58 -0.75 -14.06 16.26
C SER A 58 -0.64 -14.72 17.65
N GLY A 59 -1.78 -14.96 18.32
CA GLY A 59 -1.86 -15.59 19.62
C GLY A 59 -2.42 -14.67 20.70
N GLU A 60 -2.25 -15.07 21.96
CA GLU A 60 -2.76 -14.28 23.08
C GLU A 60 -2.01 -12.96 23.25
N ALA A 61 -2.78 -11.89 23.50
CA ALA A 61 -2.20 -10.59 23.78
C ALA A 61 -1.38 -10.62 25.07
N ILE A 62 -0.15 -10.11 25.01
CA ILE A 62 0.76 -10.00 26.16
C ILE A 62 0.87 -8.53 26.62
N PRO A 63 1.02 -8.28 27.93
CA PRO A 63 1.26 -6.93 28.44
C PRO A 63 2.58 -6.33 27.92
N VAL A 64 2.48 -5.14 27.34
CA VAL A 64 3.64 -4.36 26.91
C VAL A 64 4.24 -3.63 28.12
N SER A 65 5.24 -4.23 28.76
CA SER A 65 5.96 -3.67 29.91
C SER A 65 7.34 -3.12 29.52
N GLU A 66 8.00 -2.38 30.42
CA GLU A 66 9.38 -1.93 30.21
C GLU A 66 10.36 -3.09 29.98
N LYS A 67 10.18 -4.19 30.72
CA LYS A 67 10.98 -5.40 30.54
C LYS A 67 10.80 -6.00 29.14
N PHE A 68 9.54 -6.08 28.67
CA PHE A 68 9.22 -6.55 27.32
C PHE A 68 9.90 -5.68 26.26
N TRP A 69 9.84 -4.36 26.38
CA TRP A 69 10.53 -3.44 25.46
C TRP A 69 12.06 -3.65 25.46
N GLY A 70 12.66 -3.79 26.64
CA GLY A 70 14.10 -4.06 26.77
C GLY A 70 14.52 -5.35 26.08
N GLU A 71 13.75 -6.43 26.26
CA GLU A 71 13.98 -7.73 25.61
C GLU A 71 13.79 -7.65 24.09
N LEU A 72 12.74 -6.96 23.63
CA LEU A 72 12.43 -6.78 22.21
C LEU A 72 13.55 -6.04 21.47
N VAL A 73 14.05 -4.94 22.04
CA VAL A 73 15.16 -4.17 21.46
C VAL A 73 16.45 -4.99 21.45
N ALA A 74 16.76 -5.68 22.55
CA ALA A 74 17.95 -6.53 22.62
C ALA A 74 17.93 -7.64 21.55
N GLU A 75 16.77 -8.26 21.31
CA GLU A 75 16.58 -9.25 20.25
C GLU A 75 16.74 -8.65 18.85
N ALA A 76 16.15 -7.47 18.59
CA ALA A 76 16.29 -6.79 17.31
C ALA A 76 17.76 -6.48 16.98
N VAL A 77 18.53 -6.00 17.95
CA VAL A 77 19.97 -5.73 17.80
C VAL A 77 20.76 -7.01 17.52
N ARG A 78 20.46 -8.11 18.23
CA ARG A 78 21.09 -9.42 17.98
C ARG A 78 20.86 -9.88 16.55
N ARG A 79 19.61 -9.84 16.07
CA ARG A 79 19.25 -10.24 14.71
C ARG A 79 19.93 -9.39 13.64
N HIS A 80 20.05 -8.08 13.88
CA HIS A 80 20.72 -7.17 12.95
C HIS A 80 22.21 -7.50 12.81
N ARG A 81 22.91 -7.76 13.94
CA ARG A 81 24.32 -8.18 13.92
C ARG A 81 24.53 -9.50 13.18
N GLN A 82 23.71 -10.50 13.46
CA GLN A 82 23.80 -11.82 12.80
C GLN A 82 23.59 -11.76 11.28
N ARG A 83 22.77 -10.82 10.78
CA ARG A 83 22.60 -10.61 9.33
C ARG A 83 23.83 -9.96 8.70
N HIS A 84 24.49 -9.06 9.41
CA HIS A 84 25.74 -8.44 8.96
C HIS A 84 26.91 -9.44 8.93
N ASP A 85 27.03 -10.31 9.94
CA ASP A 85 28.11 -11.30 10.02
C ASP A 85 27.98 -12.44 8.98
N ARG A 86 26.79 -12.66 8.41
CA ARG A 86 26.54 -13.66 7.36
C ARG A 86 26.71 -13.12 5.93
N ALA A 87 26.80 -11.80 5.78
CA ALA A 87 26.89 -11.13 4.48
C ALA A 87 28.32 -10.63 4.15
N GLY A 88 29.28 -10.83 5.07
CA GLY A 88 30.71 -10.63 4.85
C GLY A 88 31.44 -11.95 4.83
#